data_AF-A0A836TPU0-F1
#
_entry.id   AF-A0A836TPU0-F1
#
_cell.length_a   1.000
_cell.length_b   1.000
_cell.length_c   1.000
_cell.angle_alpha   90.00
_cell.angle_beta   90.00
_cell.angle_gamma   90.00
#
_symmetry.space_group_name_H-M   'P 1'
#
loop_
_entity.id
_entity.type
_entity.pdbx_description
1 polymer ?
#
loop_
_entity_poly.entity_id
_entity_poly.type
_entity_poly.pdbx_seq_one_letter_code
_entity_poly.pdbx_strand_id
1 'polypeptide(L)'
;MGDVVNPDGLEAGGCWPAFYFGLSPAVTSQFDGGRHFDPETYTKIGYRPEKSRVDPIWTILSKAGKTCAVIDAPYSCPTDEINGMKVVDRSGHVPAGSGNYLNFCALPPELANEINAKFGEDPAGGPRHLSGHGFESKTIVPKKG
;
A
#
# COMPACT_ATOMS: atom_id res chain seq x y z
N MET A 1 -13.62 13.81 23.75
CA MET A 1 -12.46 13.63 22.87
C MET A 1 -11.49 12.76 23.64
N GLY A 2 -11.19 11.55 23.17
CA GLY A 2 -10.21 10.68 23.84
C GLY A 2 -8.83 10.96 23.26
N ASP A 3 -7.83 11.13 24.12
CA ASP A 3 -6.45 11.29 23.68
C ASP A 3 -6.01 10.03 22.90
N VAL A 4 -5.43 10.25 21.72
CA VAL A 4 -4.82 9.19 20.91
C VAL A 4 -3.32 9.25 21.15
N VAL A 5 -2.82 8.30 21.94
CA VAL A 5 -1.39 8.14 22.20
C VAL A 5 -0.95 6.83 21.55
N ASN A 6 0.14 6.86 20.78
CA ASN A 6 0.74 5.62 20.29
C ASN A 6 1.24 4.80 21.50
N PRO A 7 1.11 3.47 21.47
CA PRO A 7 1.72 2.62 22.49
C PRO A 7 3.23 2.86 22.55
N ASP A 8 3.78 2.98 23.75
CA ASP A 8 5.22 3.11 23.95
C ASP A 8 5.96 1.91 23.31
N GLY A 9 7.00 2.21 22.53
CA GLY A 9 7.80 1.19 21.84
C GLY A 9 7.24 0.72 20.50
N LEU A 10 6.11 1.27 20.02
CA LEU A 10 5.66 1.04 18.65
C LEU A 10 6.36 2.00 17.69
N GLU A 11 7.16 1.45 16.77
CA GLU A 11 7.68 2.20 15.63
C GLU A 11 6.50 2.69 14.76
N ALA A 12 6.58 3.90 14.21
CA ALA A 12 5.46 4.56 13.53
C ALA A 12 4.94 3.74 12.34
N GLY A 13 5.83 3.05 11.62
CA GLY A 13 5.49 2.09 10.59
C GLY A 13 4.72 0.87 11.09
N GLY A 14 4.86 0.46 12.35
CA GLY A 14 4.09 -0.62 12.99
C GLY A 14 2.61 -0.28 13.23
N CYS A 15 2.23 1.01 13.26
CA CYS A 15 0.84 1.45 13.44
C CYS A 15 -0.04 1.10 12.24
N TRP A 16 0.49 1.17 11.01
CA TRP A 16 -0.33 1.02 9.79
C TRP A 16 -0.86 -0.41 9.59
N PRO A 17 -0.04 -1.47 9.75
CA PRO A 17 -0.55 -2.84 9.73
C PRO A 17 -1.57 -3.08 10.83
N ALA A 18 -1.36 -2.51 12.03
CA ALA A 18 -2.32 -2.66 13.13
C ALA A 18 -3.68 -2.02 12.80
N PHE A 19 -3.68 -0.83 12.19
CA PHE A 19 -4.90 -0.18 11.70
C PHE A 19 -5.62 -1.01 10.63
N TYR A 20 -4.86 -1.54 9.66
CA TYR A 20 -5.38 -2.26 8.51
C TYR A 20 -5.98 -3.63 8.88
N PHE A 21 -5.28 -4.38 9.74
CA PHE A 21 -5.65 -5.75 10.11
C PHE A 21 -6.46 -5.82 11.40
N GLY A 22 -6.45 -4.78 12.24
CA GLY A 22 -7.00 -4.85 13.59
C GLY A 22 -6.24 -5.82 14.50
N LEU A 23 -4.97 -6.12 14.17
CA LEU A 23 -4.14 -7.12 14.83
C LEU A 23 -2.83 -6.51 15.35
N SER A 24 -2.29 -7.09 16.40
CA SER A 24 -0.96 -6.73 16.90
C SER A 24 0.13 -7.04 15.86
N PRO A 25 1.22 -6.25 15.77
CA PRO A 25 2.40 -6.59 14.97
C PRO A 25 2.99 -7.98 15.25
N ALA A 26 2.77 -8.53 16.46
CA ALA A 26 3.18 -9.90 16.80
C ALA A 26 2.48 -10.97 15.92
N VAL A 27 1.33 -10.66 15.34
CA VAL A 27 0.55 -11.57 14.47
C VAL A 27 0.87 -11.33 13.00
N THR A 28 1.00 -10.07 12.59
CA THR A 28 1.24 -9.70 11.18
C THR A 28 2.71 -9.80 10.78
N SER A 29 3.62 -9.82 11.78
CA SER A 29 5.08 -9.73 11.64
C SER A 29 5.58 -8.46 10.94
N GLN A 30 4.69 -7.52 10.61
CA GLN A 30 5.03 -6.24 9.99
C GLN A 30 5.41 -5.25 11.07
N PHE A 31 6.67 -4.83 11.09
CA PHE A 31 7.21 -3.97 12.14
C PHE A 31 7.45 -2.52 11.67
N ASP A 32 7.49 -2.28 10.36
CA ASP A 32 7.80 -0.97 9.78
C ASP A 32 7.14 -0.83 8.40
N GLY A 33 5.82 -0.61 8.42
CA GLY A 33 4.97 -0.40 7.26
C GLY A 33 5.04 -1.55 6.28
N GLY A 34 5.87 -1.39 5.26
CA GLY A 34 6.13 -2.38 4.22
C GLY A 34 7.24 -3.38 4.53
N ARG A 35 7.62 -3.62 5.79
CA ARG A 35 8.75 -4.50 6.15
C ARG A 35 8.40 -5.53 7.22
N HIS A 36 8.88 -6.75 7.00
CA HIS A 36 8.85 -7.84 7.97
C HIS A 36 10.19 -8.62 7.95
N PHE A 37 10.42 -9.45 8.95
CA PHE A 37 11.58 -10.34 9.00
C PHE A 37 11.19 -11.72 8.50
N ASP A 38 12.08 -12.32 7.71
CA ASP A 38 12.04 -13.76 7.45
C ASP A 38 12.43 -14.51 8.75
N PRO A 39 11.58 -15.40 9.28
CA PRO A 39 11.81 -16.01 10.59
C PRO A 39 12.95 -17.03 10.61
N GLU A 40 13.40 -17.52 9.45
CA GLU A 40 14.48 -18.50 9.35
C GLU A 40 15.84 -17.83 9.20
N THR A 41 15.89 -16.77 8.38
CA THR A 41 17.13 -16.09 7.98
C THR A 41 17.36 -14.76 8.69
N TYR A 42 16.35 -14.23 9.40
CA TYR A 42 16.35 -12.90 10.02
C TYR A 42 16.64 -11.76 9.04
N THR A 43 16.46 -12.00 7.74
CA THR A 43 16.64 -10.98 6.72
C THR A 43 15.42 -10.08 6.64
N LYS A 44 15.65 -8.80 6.29
CA LYS A 44 14.57 -7.85 6.04
C LYS A 44 13.96 -8.14 4.67
N ILE A 45 12.66 -8.32 4.64
CA ILE A 45 11.89 -8.55 3.41
C ILE A 45 10.79 -7.51 3.26
N GLY A 46 10.55 -7.11 2.01
CA GLY A 46 9.48 -6.20 1.65
C GLY A 46 8.14 -6.91 1.72
N TYR A 47 7.23 -6.38 2.53
CA TYR A 47 5.86 -6.84 2.63
C TYR A 47 5.15 -6.69 1.29
N ARG A 48 4.40 -7.74 0.93
CA ARG A 48 3.54 -7.77 -0.25
C ARG A 48 2.12 -8.13 0.20
N PRO A 49 1.13 -7.25 -0.02
CA PRO A 49 -0.24 -7.49 0.39
C PRO A 49 -0.83 -8.80 -0.13
N GLU A 50 -0.47 -9.22 -1.35
CA GLU A 50 -0.92 -10.48 -1.96
C GLU A 50 -0.39 -11.72 -1.23
N LYS A 51 0.67 -11.54 -0.41
CA LYS A 51 1.28 -12.59 0.40
C LYS A 51 0.83 -12.52 1.86
N SER A 52 -0.10 -11.61 2.19
CA SER A 52 -0.65 -11.53 3.54
C SER A 52 -1.30 -12.85 3.91
N ARG A 53 -1.08 -13.30 5.15
CA ARG A 53 -1.73 -14.48 5.73
C ARG A 53 -3.04 -14.13 6.44
N VAL A 54 -3.33 -12.84 6.57
CA VAL A 54 -4.46 -12.31 7.32
C VAL A 54 -5.28 -11.39 6.41
N ASP A 55 -6.60 -11.45 6.57
CA ASP A 55 -7.50 -10.58 5.84
C ASP A 55 -7.49 -9.16 6.43
N PRO A 56 -7.50 -8.13 5.59
CA PRO A 56 -7.81 -6.76 6.00
C PRO A 56 -9.17 -6.66 6.69
N ILE A 57 -9.34 -5.65 7.54
CA ILE A 57 -10.62 -5.39 8.20
C ILE A 57 -11.78 -5.17 7.21
N TRP A 58 -11.55 -4.48 6.09
CA TRP A 58 -12.60 -4.28 5.07
C TRP A 58 -12.96 -5.54 4.32
N THR A 59 -12.04 -6.47 4.14
CA THR A 59 -12.34 -7.78 3.53
C THR A 59 -13.23 -8.57 4.46
N ILE A 60 -12.97 -8.52 5.77
CA ILE A 60 -13.82 -9.14 6.80
C ILE A 60 -15.22 -8.50 6.79
N LEU A 61 -15.31 -7.17 6.78
CA LEU A 61 -16.59 -6.44 6.73
C LEU A 61 -17.38 -6.73 5.45
N SER A 62 -16.70 -6.77 4.31
CA SER A 62 -17.26 -7.13 3.01
C SER A 62 -17.86 -8.55 3.02
N LYS A 63 -17.11 -9.54 3.53
CA LYS A 63 -17.58 -10.92 3.70
C LYS A 63 -18.79 -11.01 4.64
N ALA A 64 -18.93 -10.08 5.59
CA ALA A 64 -20.10 -9.93 6.46
C ALA A 64 -21.26 -9.14 5.81
N GLY A 65 -21.20 -8.86 4.51
CA GLY A 65 -22.25 -8.17 3.74
C GLY A 65 -22.27 -6.66 3.94
N LYS A 66 -21.20 -6.06 4.48
CA LYS A 66 -21.09 -4.60 4.62
C LYS A 66 -20.50 -3.98 3.36
N THR A 67 -21.02 -2.83 2.97
CA THR A 67 -20.43 -2.03 1.89
C THR A 67 -19.30 -1.18 2.46
N CYS A 68 -18.14 -1.22 1.80
CA CYS A 68 -16.93 -0.53 2.23
C CYS A 68 -16.43 0.44 1.17
N ALA A 69 -16.03 1.63 1.61
CA ALA A 69 -15.25 2.58 0.83
C ALA A 69 -13.90 2.77 1.52
N VAL A 70 -12.81 2.40 0.86
CA VAL A 70 -11.46 2.52 1.38
C VAL A 70 -10.70 3.51 0.51
N ILE A 71 -10.30 4.64 1.06
CA ILE A 71 -9.63 5.70 0.32
C ILE A 71 -8.31 5.98 1.03
N ASP A 72 -7.21 5.79 0.30
CA ASP A 72 -5.85 6.12 0.75
C ASP A 72 -5.50 5.55 2.13
N ALA A 73 -5.83 4.28 2.36
CA ALA A 73 -5.34 3.59 3.54
C ALA A 73 -3.83 3.31 3.36
N PRO A 74 -2.95 3.68 4.30
CA PRO A 74 -1.51 3.45 4.17
C PRO A 74 -1.16 1.98 3.97
N TYR A 75 -0.19 1.71 3.08
CA TYR A 75 0.26 0.35 2.70
C TYR A 75 -0.84 -0.59 2.19
N SER A 76 -1.98 -0.01 1.80
CA SER A 76 -3.10 -0.72 1.24
C SER A 76 -2.89 -0.92 -0.26
N CYS A 77 -2.91 -2.16 -0.72
CA CYS A 77 -2.92 -2.50 -2.15
C CYS A 77 -4.31 -2.99 -2.53
N PRO A 78 -4.86 -2.68 -3.71
CA PRO A 78 -6.20 -3.13 -4.06
C PRO A 78 -6.19 -4.56 -4.63
N THR A 79 -5.64 -5.50 -3.87
CA THR A 79 -5.59 -6.92 -4.27
C THR A 79 -6.77 -7.72 -3.77
N ASP A 80 -7.47 -7.19 -2.77
CA ASP A 80 -8.59 -7.86 -2.14
C ASP A 80 -9.90 -7.32 -2.71
N GLU A 81 -10.74 -8.22 -3.23
CA GLU A 81 -12.08 -7.86 -3.65
C GLU A 81 -12.96 -7.50 -2.44
N ILE A 82 -13.58 -6.33 -2.50
CA ILE A 82 -14.52 -5.85 -1.47
C ILE A 82 -15.85 -5.43 -2.10
N ASN A 83 -16.93 -5.55 -1.32
CA ASN A 83 -18.23 -5.00 -1.64
C ASN A 83 -18.18 -3.46 -1.52
N GLY A 84 -17.90 -2.78 -2.62
CA GLY A 84 -17.81 -1.32 -2.67
C GLY A 84 -16.61 -0.86 -3.48
N MET A 85 -15.85 0.09 -2.94
CA MET A 85 -14.73 0.69 -3.67
C MET A 85 -13.47 0.84 -2.83
N LYS A 86 -12.33 0.81 -3.53
CA LYS A 86 -11.03 1.06 -2.96
C LYS A 86 -10.24 1.99 -3.86
N VAL A 87 -9.55 2.97 -3.31
CA VAL A 87 -8.63 3.86 -4.02
C VAL A 87 -7.34 3.90 -3.23
N VAL A 88 -6.23 3.62 -3.90
CA VAL A 88 -4.87 3.72 -3.36
C VAL A 88 -4.21 4.94 -3.98
N ASP A 89 -3.64 5.79 -3.14
CA ASP A 89 -3.23 7.14 -3.51
C ASP A 89 -1.98 7.23 -4.37
N ARG A 90 -1.82 8.46 -4.88
CA ARG A 90 -0.87 9.05 -5.78
C ARG A 90 0.42 9.54 -5.12
N SER A 91 0.53 9.65 -3.80
CA SER A 91 1.79 10.04 -3.15
C SER A 91 2.12 9.14 -1.98
N GLY A 92 2.89 8.09 -2.24
CA GLY A 92 3.46 7.27 -1.18
C GLY A 92 4.24 8.14 -0.19
N HIS A 93 3.67 8.35 1.00
CA HIS A 93 4.33 9.06 2.09
C HIS A 93 5.55 8.22 2.50
N VAL A 94 6.72 8.59 1.97
CA VAL A 94 7.97 7.81 1.99
C VAL A 94 7.92 6.57 1.07
N PRO A 95 8.77 6.49 0.02
CA PRO A 95 8.95 5.24 -0.70
C PRO A 95 9.52 4.22 0.28
N ALA A 96 8.72 3.25 0.72
CA ALA A 96 9.18 2.19 1.62
C ALA A 96 10.03 1.13 0.88
N GLY A 97 10.92 1.59 -0.02
CA GLY A 97 11.68 0.74 -0.94
C GLY A 97 10.80 -0.09 -1.88
N SER A 98 9.53 0.31 -2.06
CA SER A 98 8.40 -0.58 -2.27
C SER A 98 7.79 -0.50 -3.67
N GLY A 99 8.54 -0.92 -4.71
CA GLY A 99 8.02 -1.28 -6.04
C GLY A 99 6.93 -0.36 -6.66
N ASN A 100 6.11 -0.92 -7.54
CA ASN A 100 5.01 -0.22 -8.22
C ASN A 100 3.63 -0.50 -7.58
N TYR A 101 3.58 -1.20 -6.45
CA TYR A 101 2.32 -1.71 -5.85
C TYR A 101 1.62 -0.70 -4.93
N LEU A 102 2.27 0.43 -4.64
CA LEU A 102 1.66 1.60 -4.02
C LEU A 102 1.38 2.70 -5.05
N ASN A 103 1.43 2.36 -6.35
CA ASN A 103 1.03 3.31 -7.39
C ASN A 103 -0.48 3.52 -7.34
N PHE A 104 -0.91 4.64 -7.89
CA PHE A 104 -2.32 4.95 -8.02
C PHE A 104 -3.09 3.83 -8.73
N CYS A 105 -4.08 3.28 -8.04
CA CYS A 105 -4.99 2.26 -8.56
C CYS A 105 -6.30 2.25 -7.77
N ALA A 106 -7.35 1.69 -8.36
CA ALA A 106 -8.66 1.60 -7.74
C ALA A 106 -9.35 0.27 -8.01
N LEU A 107 -10.29 -0.09 -7.13
CA LEU A 107 -11.30 -1.10 -7.36
C LEU A 107 -12.69 -0.43 -7.29
N PRO A 108 -13.55 -0.61 -8.30
CA PRO A 108 -13.24 -1.33 -9.55
C PRO A 108 -12.28 -0.52 -10.46
N PRO A 109 -11.56 -1.14 -11.41
CA PRO A 109 -10.50 -0.46 -12.18
C PRO A 109 -10.95 0.77 -12.98
N GLU A 110 -12.20 0.78 -13.46
CA GLU A 110 -12.79 1.91 -14.16
C GLU A 110 -12.85 3.19 -13.32
N LEU A 111 -12.90 3.07 -11.98
CA LEU A 111 -12.87 4.22 -11.07
C LEU A 111 -11.54 4.96 -11.16
N ALA A 112 -10.42 4.25 -11.39
CA ALA A 112 -9.12 4.90 -11.58
C ALA A 112 -9.11 5.76 -12.85
N ASN A 113 -9.75 5.27 -13.93
CA ASN A 113 -9.88 6.02 -15.18
C ASN A 113 -10.77 7.26 -15.00
N GLU A 114 -11.88 7.13 -14.26
CA GLU A 114 -12.77 8.25 -13.96
C GLU A 114 -12.03 9.35 -13.17
N ILE A 115 -11.30 8.97 -12.12
CA ILE A 115 -10.53 9.90 -11.30
C ILE A 115 -9.45 10.60 -12.14
N ASN A 116 -8.71 9.87 -12.98
CA ASN A 116 -7.72 10.45 -13.89
C ASN A 116 -8.36 11.42 -14.90
N ALA A 117 -9.51 11.05 -15.49
CA ALA A 117 -10.20 11.90 -16.46
C ALA A 117 -10.68 13.22 -15.84
N LYS A 118 -11.09 13.18 -14.57
CA LYS A 118 -11.65 14.35 -13.87
C LYS A 118 -10.60 15.26 -13.24
N PHE A 119 -9.53 14.68 -12.71
CA PHE A 119 -8.55 15.42 -11.88
C PHE A 119 -7.15 15.46 -12.48
N GLY A 120 -6.91 14.77 -13.60
CA GLY A 120 -5.59 14.61 -14.19
C GLY A 120 -4.76 13.54 -13.48
N GLU A 121 -3.55 13.33 -14.00
CA GLU A 121 -2.55 12.42 -13.41
C GLU A 121 -2.06 12.94 -12.06
N ASP A 122 -1.35 12.10 -11.31
CA ASP A 122 -0.67 12.52 -10.10
C ASP A 122 0.35 13.63 -10.40
N PRO A 123 0.19 14.85 -9.83
CA PRO A 123 1.12 15.94 -10.03
C PRO A 123 2.51 15.67 -9.44
N ALA A 124 2.65 14.72 -8.50
CA ALA A 124 3.94 14.30 -7.95
C ALA A 124 4.70 13.31 -8.85
N GLY A 125 4.10 12.87 -9.97
CA GLY A 125 4.76 12.01 -10.95
C GLY A 125 5.00 10.58 -10.47
N GLY A 126 4.13 10.04 -9.59
CA GLY A 126 4.16 8.66 -9.12
C GLY A 126 4.29 7.65 -10.27
N PRO A 127 4.91 6.46 -10.05
CA PRO A 127 5.36 5.62 -11.13
C PRO A 127 4.23 5.17 -12.06
N ARG A 128 4.46 5.30 -13.37
CA ARG A 128 3.52 4.94 -14.45
C ARG A 128 3.21 3.44 -14.54
N HIS A 129 2.00 3.19 -15.02
CA HIS A 129 1.41 1.93 -15.51
C HIS A 129 2.36 0.94 -16.22
N LEU A 130 2.17 -0.36 -15.97
CA LEU A 130 2.54 -1.43 -16.91
C LEU A 130 1.33 -1.76 -17.78
N SER A 131 1.19 -1.05 -18.91
CA SER A 131 0.59 -1.60 -20.11
C SER A 131 1.57 -1.39 -21.26
N GLY A 132 2.29 -2.46 -21.61
CA GLY A 132 3.03 -2.67 -22.86
C GLY A 132 3.94 -1.53 -23.35
N HIS A 133 5.24 -1.65 -23.13
CA HIS A 133 6.32 -1.52 -24.13
C HIS A 133 7.68 -1.40 -23.41
N GLY A 134 8.69 -2.09 -23.96
CA GLY A 134 9.99 -2.33 -23.33
C GLY A 134 10.74 -1.08 -22.90
N PHE A 135 11.38 -1.17 -21.73
CA PHE A 135 12.29 -0.16 -21.22
C PHE A 135 13.70 -0.41 -21.78
N GLU A 136 14.15 0.42 -22.71
CA GLU A 136 15.59 0.60 -22.94
C GLU A 136 16.15 1.52 -21.87
N SER A 137 17.11 1.03 -21.10
CA SER A 137 17.84 1.81 -20.10
C SER A 137 18.74 2.83 -20.80
N LYS A 138 18.39 4.12 -20.74
CA LYS A 138 19.37 5.18 -21.03
C LYS A 138 20.27 5.37 -19.80
N THR A 139 21.46 4.77 -19.88
CA THR A 139 22.56 5.03 -18.95
C THR A 139 22.94 6.52 -19.00
N ILE A 140 22.75 7.24 -17.89
CA ILE A 140 23.28 8.59 -17.72
C ILE A 140 24.77 8.44 -17.39
N VAL A 141 25.62 8.81 -18.34
CA VAL A 141 27.08 8.88 -18.13
C VAL A 141 27.40 10.20 -17.40
N PRO A 142 28.11 10.19 -16.27
CA PRO A 142 28.47 11.44 -15.59
C PRO A 142 29.50 12.20 -16.41
N LYS A 143 29.24 13.49 -16.66
CA LYS A 143 30.27 14.40 -17.20
C LYS A 143 31.39 14.55 -16.17
N LYS A 144 32.59 14.09 -16.51
CA LYS A 144 33.82 14.53 -15.86
C LYS A 144 34.08 16.00 -16.27
N GLY A 145 34.62 16.76 -15.33
CA GLY A 145 34.92 18.20 -15.46
C GLY A 145 35.99 18.55 -16.47
#